data_AF-A0A804L0G7-F1
#
_entry.id   AF-A0A804L0G7-F1
#
_cell.length_a   1.000
_cell.length_b   1.000
_cell.length_c   1.000
_cell.angle_alpha   90.00
_cell.angle_beta   90.00
_cell.angle_gamma   90.00
#
_symmetry.space_group_name_H-M   'P 1'
#
loop_
_entity.id
_entity.type
_entity.pdbx_description
1 polymer ?
#
loop_
_entity_poly.entity_id
_entity_poly.type
_entity_poly.pdbx_seq_one_letter_code
_entity_poly.pdbx_strand_id
1 'polypeptide(L)'
;MASDTSADAAEVDRLYEFGERLNEAKDKSEHVSDYEGIIAAVEGHCVKAKQLAAQLIPRFFKFFPGLSSRAVTALFDLVEEDDLGIRVQAIRSLPLLCKDTPEYVSKIVDVLGQLLTSEENVERDAVHKALMSLLRQDVKASLTALFRHVEIGMENVREKVICFLKDKVFPIKAELLKPQVEMERHVTNLVKKSLQDVTGAEFKLFMDFLRSFSIFGVGVPPEHIQELIEIIEGQADLDAQFNVEDIDHIDRLISCMCMALPFFARGASSSKFLSYINKHILPVFDKLPEERKLDLLKNVAVSSPYATAQDSRQLLPSIVTLLKKYMPRRKTEGPKYDYLECLFFSFHHLAHKTPNSTNSLCGYKIVTGQPSDRLGEDFSENYKDFTERLSSTEEVVKNAIKKLTQGMADHNKALSVAKTEEEKANILPR
;
A
#
# COMPACT_ATOMS: atom_id res chain seq x y z
N MET A 1 6.24 -56.85 -6.89
CA MET A 1 7.42 -56.32 -6.17
C MET A 1 8.72 -56.46 -6.97
N ALA A 2 9.28 -57.67 -7.22
CA ALA A 2 10.51 -57.81 -8.03
C ALA A 2 10.29 -57.59 -9.55
N SER A 3 9.09 -57.84 -10.06
CA SER A 3 8.71 -57.56 -11.46
C SER A 3 8.53 -56.06 -11.72
N ASP A 4 7.89 -55.35 -10.79
CA ASP A 4 7.57 -53.93 -10.93
C ASP A 4 8.84 -53.07 -10.91
N THR A 5 9.81 -53.42 -10.06
CA THR A 5 11.10 -52.72 -9.99
C THR A 5 11.96 -52.90 -11.25
N SER A 6 11.83 -54.03 -11.95
CA SER A 6 12.52 -54.28 -13.23
C SER A 6 11.89 -53.50 -14.38
N ALA A 7 10.55 -53.43 -14.42
CA ALA A 7 9.81 -52.67 -15.42
C ALA A 7 10.06 -51.15 -15.26
N ASP A 8 10.05 -50.65 -14.03
CA ASP A 8 10.36 -49.26 -13.69
C ASP A 8 11.78 -48.86 -14.13
N ALA A 9 12.77 -49.72 -13.90
CA ALA A 9 14.14 -49.48 -14.35
C ALA A 9 14.23 -49.39 -15.88
N ALA A 10 13.56 -50.30 -16.59
CA ALA A 10 13.53 -50.30 -18.04
C ALA A 10 12.84 -49.05 -18.63
N GLU A 11 11.83 -48.49 -17.96
CA GLU A 11 11.19 -47.24 -18.39
C GLU A 11 12.14 -46.05 -18.24
N VAL A 12 12.85 -45.98 -17.12
CA VAL A 12 13.87 -44.94 -16.86
C VAL A 12 15.03 -45.02 -17.85
N ASP A 13 15.54 -46.22 -18.13
CA ASP A 13 16.63 -46.43 -19.09
C ASP A 13 16.24 -45.97 -20.50
N ARG A 14 15.02 -46.28 -20.95
CA ARG A 14 14.50 -45.78 -22.25
C ARG A 14 14.44 -44.26 -22.32
N LEU A 15 14.07 -43.58 -21.24
CA LEU A 15 14.06 -42.12 -21.20
C LEU A 15 15.48 -41.53 -21.32
N TYR A 16 16.47 -42.17 -20.70
CA TYR A 16 17.88 -41.79 -20.92
C TYR A 16 18.29 -41.99 -22.37
N GLU A 17 17.95 -43.12 -22.99
CA GLU A 17 18.24 -43.38 -24.41
C GLU A 17 17.58 -42.34 -25.34
N PHE A 18 16.32 -41.96 -25.10
CA PHE A 18 15.66 -40.89 -25.85
C PHE A 18 16.40 -39.55 -25.66
N GLY A 19 16.75 -39.21 -24.42
CA GLY A 19 17.48 -37.99 -24.10
C GLY A 19 18.87 -37.92 -24.73
N GLU A 20 19.62 -39.03 -24.74
CA GLU A 20 20.94 -39.13 -25.36
C GLU A 20 20.85 -38.96 -26.88
N ARG A 21 19.94 -39.69 -27.54
CA ARG A 21 19.74 -39.57 -28.99
C ARG A 21 19.36 -38.14 -29.39
N LEU A 22 18.47 -37.49 -28.64
CA LEU A 22 18.13 -36.07 -28.88
C LEU A 22 19.31 -35.12 -28.62
N ASN A 23 20.17 -35.40 -27.64
CA ASN A 23 21.35 -34.57 -27.39
C ASN A 23 22.37 -34.68 -28.52
N GLU A 24 22.64 -35.90 -28.98
CA GLU A 24 23.62 -36.20 -30.03
C GLU A 24 23.13 -35.84 -31.44
N ALA A 25 21.81 -35.76 -31.64
CA ALA A 25 21.21 -35.37 -32.91
C ALA A 25 21.67 -33.98 -33.37
N LYS A 26 22.17 -33.93 -34.62
CA LYS A 26 22.52 -32.67 -35.31
C LYS A 26 21.28 -31.82 -35.55
N ASP A 27 20.24 -32.45 -36.10
CA ASP A 27 18.90 -31.87 -36.20
C ASP A 27 17.95 -32.65 -35.29
N LYS A 28 17.50 -31.98 -34.22
CA LYS A 28 16.60 -32.58 -33.24
C LYS A 28 15.21 -32.78 -33.81
N SER A 29 14.80 -31.98 -34.79
CA SER A 29 13.45 -32.04 -35.36
C SER A 29 13.16 -33.36 -36.08
N GLU A 30 14.19 -34.09 -36.52
CA GLU A 30 14.06 -35.42 -37.12
C GLU A 30 13.71 -36.53 -36.10
N HIS A 31 13.89 -36.26 -34.81
CA HIS A 31 13.71 -37.23 -33.71
C HIS A 31 12.37 -37.06 -32.98
N VAL A 32 11.30 -36.80 -33.72
CA VAL A 32 9.96 -36.54 -33.15
C VAL A 32 9.49 -37.69 -32.24
N SER A 33 9.69 -38.94 -32.66
CA SER A 33 9.26 -40.12 -31.90
C SER A 33 9.93 -40.22 -30.53
N ASP A 34 11.19 -39.79 -30.43
CA ASP A 34 11.93 -39.83 -29.17
C ASP A 34 11.37 -38.78 -28.19
N TYR A 35 11.01 -37.59 -28.70
CA TYR A 35 10.36 -36.56 -27.89
C TYR A 35 8.93 -36.94 -27.51
N GLU A 36 8.16 -37.56 -28.40
CA GLU A 36 6.85 -38.12 -28.08
C GLU A 36 6.94 -39.22 -27.00
N GLY A 37 7.97 -40.06 -27.06
CA GLY A 37 8.24 -41.07 -26.04
C GLY A 37 8.52 -40.45 -24.66
N ILE A 38 9.28 -39.35 -24.62
CA ILE A 38 9.52 -38.58 -23.40
C ILE A 38 8.22 -37.98 -22.84
N ILE A 39 7.39 -37.39 -23.70
CA ILE A 39 6.10 -36.82 -23.29
C ILE A 39 5.16 -37.91 -22.78
N ALA A 40 5.08 -39.06 -23.44
CA ALA A 40 4.18 -40.15 -23.06
C ALA A 40 4.51 -40.77 -21.70
N ALA A 41 5.76 -40.68 -21.24
CA ALA A 41 6.17 -41.24 -19.96
C ALA A 41 5.51 -40.57 -18.74
N VAL A 42 4.86 -39.40 -18.90
CA VAL A 42 4.09 -38.77 -17.81
C VAL A 42 2.84 -39.58 -17.44
N GLU A 43 2.34 -40.39 -18.36
CA GLU A 43 1.16 -41.25 -18.18
C GLU A 43 1.52 -42.60 -17.52
N GLY A 44 2.82 -42.89 -17.35
CA GLY A 44 3.32 -44.12 -16.74
C GLY A 44 3.01 -44.23 -15.25
N HIS A 45 3.48 -45.32 -14.62
CA HIS A 45 3.33 -45.51 -13.16
C HIS A 45 4.64 -45.30 -12.39
N CYS A 46 5.79 -45.29 -13.08
CA CYS A 46 7.08 -45.13 -12.44
C CYS A 46 7.34 -43.67 -12.03
N VAL A 47 7.42 -43.41 -10.72
CA VAL A 47 7.71 -42.09 -10.15
C VAL A 47 9.00 -41.49 -10.71
N LYS A 48 10.06 -42.31 -10.83
CA LYS A 48 11.36 -41.86 -11.34
C LYS A 48 11.29 -41.51 -12.83
N ALA A 49 10.53 -42.27 -13.62
CA ALA A 49 10.33 -41.99 -15.04
C ALA A 49 9.59 -40.65 -15.22
N LYS A 50 8.51 -40.42 -14.46
CA LYS A 50 7.80 -39.13 -14.45
C LYS A 50 8.70 -37.96 -14.06
N GLN A 51 9.51 -38.11 -13.01
CA GLN A 51 10.49 -37.08 -12.60
C GLN A 51 11.56 -36.81 -13.67
N LEU A 52 12.00 -37.84 -14.41
CA LEU A 52 12.95 -37.69 -15.51
C LEU A 52 12.28 -37.03 -16.72
N ALA A 53 11.06 -37.44 -17.06
CA ALA A 53 10.25 -36.82 -18.12
C ALA A 53 10.07 -35.31 -17.85
N ALA A 54 9.71 -34.93 -16.62
CA ALA A 54 9.61 -33.53 -16.20
C ALA A 54 10.88 -32.70 -16.50
N GLN A 55 12.08 -33.31 -16.45
CA GLN A 55 13.34 -32.65 -16.76
C GLN A 55 13.63 -32.60 -18.27
N LEU A 56 13.29 -33.67 -18.99
CA LEU A 56 13.61 -33.80 -20.41
C LEU A 56 12.63 -33.03 -21.31
N ILE A 57 11.34 -32.97 -20.95
CA ILE A 57 10.31 -32.26 -21.72
C ILE A 57 10.73 -30.81 -22.03
N PRO A 58 11.06 -29.95 -21.05
CA PRO A 58 11.42 -28.56 -21.34
C PRO A 58 12.76 -28.42 -22.04
N ARG A 59 13.69 -29.36 -21.87
CA ARG A 59 15.03 -29.32 -22.46
C ARG A 59 14.99 -29.34 -23.98
N PHE A 60 14.05 -30.08 -24.57
CA PHE A 60 13.94 -30.23 -26.02
C PHE A 60 12.75 -29.47 -26.64
N PHE A 61 11.93 -28.83 -25.82
CA PHE A 61 10.67 -28.18 -26.21
C PHE A 61 10.74 -27.32 -27.48
N LYS A 62 11.74 -26.43 -27.56
CA LYS A 62 11.87 -25.48 -28.68
C LYS A 62 12.08 -26.13 -30.05
N PHE A 63 12.55 -27.38 -30.09
CA PHE A 63 12.82 -28.09 -31.35
C PHE A 63 11.57 -28.74 -31.95
N PHE A 64 10.48 -28.81 -31.19
CA PHE A 64 9.26 -29.52 -31.57
C PHE A 64 8.00 -28.64 -31.42
N PRO A 65 7.88 -27.54 -32.17
CA PRO A 65 6.74 -26.61 -32.06
C PRO A 65 5.39 -27.29 -32.31
N GLY A 66 5.35 -28.34 -33.15
CA GLY A 66 4.13 -29.13 -33.41
C GLY A 66 3.64 -29.94 -32.19
N LEU A 67 4.49 -30.15 -31.19
CA LEU A 67 4.16 -30.90 -29.97
C LEU A 67 4.02 -30.00 -28.74
N SER A 68 4.14 -28.67 -28.89
CA SER A 68 4.18 -27.74 -27.74
C SER A 68 2.96 -27.83 -26.83
N SER A 69 1.75 -27.91 -27.39
CA SER A 69 0.53 -28.04 -26.57
C SER A 69 0.54 -29.31 -25.73
N ARG A 70 0.98 -30.43 -26.33
CA ARG A 70 1.04 -31.73 -25.65
C ARG A 70 2.11 -31.74 -24.56
N ALA A 71 3.28 -31.18 -24.84
CA ALA A 71 4.38 -31.04 -23.89
C ALA A 71 4.03 -30.16 -22.68
N VAL A 72 3.35 -29.02 -22.90
CA VAL A 72 2.91 -28.13 -21.81
C VAL A 72 1.84 -28.81 -20.97
N THR A 73 0.87 -29.47 -21.60
CA THR A 73 -0.18 -30.22 -20.89
C THR A 73 0.42 -31.31 -20.02
N ALA A 74 1.33 -32.12 -20.58
CA ALA A 74 2.04 -33.15 -19.85
C ALA A 74 2.77 -32.63 -18.61
N LEU A 75 3.40 -31.44 -18.69
CA LEU A 75 4.02 -30.84 -17.50
C LEU A 75 3.01 -30.34 -16.47
N PHE A 76 1.84 -29.86 -16.89
CA PHE A 76 0.78 -29.47 -15.96
C PHE A 76 0.17 -30.67 -15.26
N ASP A 77 -0.03 -31.78 -15.97
CA ASP A 77 -0.49 -33.04 -15.36
C ASP A 77 0.48 -33.47 -14.23
N LEU A 78 1.80 -33.36 -14.47
CA LEU A 78 2.81 -33.67 -13.43
C LEU A 78 2.79 -32.70 -12.23
N VAL A 79 2.33 -31.47 -12.41
CA VAL A 79 2.18 -30.51 -11.32
C VAL A 79 0.99 -30.86 -10.41
N GLU A 80 0.03 -31.65 -10.90
CA GLU A 80 -1.16 -32.08 -10.16
C GLU A 80 -1.04 -33.50 -9.58
N GLU A 81 0.10 -34.17 -9.75
CA GLU A 81 0.33 -35.54 -9.24
C GLU A 81 0.32 -35.64 -7.71
N ASP A 82 -0.09 -36.79 -7.17
CA ASP A 82 -0.11 -37.03 -5.72
C ASP A 82 1.31 -37.05 -5.10
N ASP A 83 2.31 -37.54 -5.84
CA ASP A 83 3.69 -37.61 -5.36
C ASP A 83 4.34 -36.21 -5.34
N LEU A 84 4.72 -35.78 -4.13
CA LEU A 84 5.37 -34.50 -3.90
C LEU A 84 6.66 -34.32 -4.70
N GLY A 85 7.44 -35.40 -4.88
CA GLY A 85 8.69 -35.36 -5.63
C GLY A 85 8.47 -35.05 -7.11
N ILE A 86 7.43 -35.64 -7.71
CA ILE A 86 7.01 -35.35 -9.08
C ILE A 86 6.58 -33.90 -9.23
N ARG A 87 5.65 -33.41 -8.38
CA ARG A 87 5.17 -32.02 -8.44
C ARG A 87 6.32 -31.02 -8.34
N VAL A 88 7.18 -31.20 -7.33
CA VAL A 88 8.35 -30.33 -7.11
C VAL A 88 9.29 -30.32 -8.32
N GLN A 89 9.50 -31.48 -8.95
CA GLN A 89 10.36 -31.57 -10.13
C GLN A 89 9.73 -30.90 -11.34
N ALA A 90 8.42 -31.07 -11.56
CA ALA A 90 7.67 -30.41 -12.62
C ALA A 90 7.69 -28.88 -12.45
N ILE A 91 7.40 -28.38 -11.25
CA ILE A 91 7.43 -26.94 -10.92
C ILE A 91 8.80 -26.32 -11.21
N ARG A 92 9.89 -26.99 -10.83
CA ARG A 92 11.27 -26.52 -11.10
C ARG A 92 11.60 -26.49 -12.59
N SER A 93 10.96 -27.34 -13.37
CA SER A 93 11.14 -27.46 -14.81
C SER A 93 10.36 -26.42 -15.61
N LEU A 94 9.24 -25.90 -15.09
CA LEU A 94 8.38 -24.94 -15.79
C LEU A 94 9.13 -23.69 -16.34
N PRO A 95 10.04 -23.04 -15.61
CA PRO A 95 10.79 -21.89 -16.14
C PRO A 95 11.68 -22.22 -17.35
N LEU A 96 12.06 -23.48 -17.52
CA LEU A 96 12.94 -23.91 -18.61
C LEU A 96 12.20 -23.92 -19.96
N LEU A 97 10.88 -24.11 -19.96
CA LEU A 97 10.06 -23.96 -21.17
C LEU A 97 10.26 -22.56 -21.78
N CYS A 98 10.24 -21.55 -20.91
CA CYS A 98 10.20 -20.15 -21.32
C CYS A 98 11.53 -19.61 -21.84
N LYS A 99 12.64 -20.32 -21.61
CA LYS A 99 14.01 -19.84 -21.94
C LYS A 99 14.17 -19.45 -23.40
N ASP A 100 13.59 -20.26 -24.29
CA ASP A 100 13.63 -20.04 -25.75
C ASP A 100 12.22 -19.81 -26.33
N THR A 101 11.18 -19.75 -25.48
CA THR A 101 9.77 -19.54 -25.89
C THR A 101 9.08 -18.53 -24.94
N PRO A 102 9.45 -17.23 -25.03
CA PRO A 102 8.98 -16.21 -24.11
C PRO A 102 7.46 -16.01 -24.12
N GLU A 103 6.77 -16.41 -25.18
CA GLU A 103 5.30 -16.38 -25.30
C GLU A 103 4.58 -17.22 -24.23
N TYR A 104 5.26 -18.22 -23.64
CA TYR A 104 4.69 -19.03 -22.56
C TYR A 104 4.83 -18.39 -21.18
N VAL A 105 5.69 -17.39 -20.99
CA VAL A 105 5.99 -16.81 -19.66
C VAL A 105 4.71 -16.44 -18.92
N SER A 106 3.81 -15.69 -19.55
CA SER A 106 2.57 -15.25 -18.88
C SER A 106 1.70 -16.42 -18.43
N LYS A 107 1.62 -17.49 -19.23
CA LYS A 107 0.82 -18.68 -18.90
C LYS A 107 1.45 -19.47 -17.76
N ILE A 108 2.77 -19.63 -17.78
CA ILE A 108 3.50 -20.36 -16.75
C ILE A 108 3.48 -19.60 -15.41
N VAL A 109 3.66 -18.28 -15.44
CA VAL A 109 3.56 -17.44 -14.24
C VAL A 109 2.15 -17.45 -13.67
N ASP A 110 1.11 -17.48 -14.51
CA ASP A 110 -0.28 -17.60 -14.04
C ASP A 110 -0.48 -18.87 -13.22
N VAL A 111 -0.05 -20.03 -13.74
CA VAL A 111 -0.10 -21.33 -13.06
C VAL A 111 0.71 -21.31 -11.76
N LEU A 112 1.97 -20.84 -11.81
CA LEU A 112 2.81 -20.75 -10.62
C LEU A 112 2.22 -19.80 -9.56
N GLY A 113 1.52 -18.74 -9.97
CA GLY A 113 0.79 -17.85 -9.08
C GLY A 113 -0.30 -18.58 -8.29
N GLN A 114 -1.04 -19.47 -8.95
CA GLN A 114 -2.03 -20.33 -8.29
C GLN A 114 -1.38 -21.29 -7.29
N LEU A 115 -0.22 -21.89 -7.64
CA LEU A 115 0.49 -22.84 -6.79
C LEU A 115 1.11 -22.22 -5.53
N LEU A 116 1.13 -20.89 -5.39
CA LEU A 116 1.55 -20.23 -4.15
C LEU A 116 0.66 -20.61 -2.96
N THR A 117 -0.55 -21.15 -3.20
CA THR A 117 -1.45 -21.65 -2.15
C THR A 117 -1.05 -23.02 -1.61
N SER A 118 -0.04 -23.68 -2.16
CA SER A 118 0.41 -24.99 -1.67
C SER A 118 0.77 -24.95 -0.18
N GLU A 119 0.26 -25.92 0.59
CA GLU A 119 0.51 -26.05 2.03
C GLU A 119 1.91 -26.61 2.32
N GLU A 120 2.43 -27.41 1.39
CA GLU A 120 3.73 -28.06 1.48
C GLU A 120 4.87 -27.05 1.30
N ASN A 121 5.72 -26.91 2.32
CA ASN A 121 6.79 -25.91 2.32
C ASN A 121 7.82 -26.13 1.21
N VAL A 122 8.13 -27.40 0.90
CA VAL A 122 9.11 -27.77 -0.15
C VAL A 122 8.58 -27.39 -1.54
N GLU A 123 7.28 -27.61 -1.75
CA GLU A 123 6.60 -27.24 -2.98
C GLU A 123 6.54 -25.71 -3.13
N ARG A 124 6.13 -25.00 -2.07
CA ARG A 124 6.11 -23.53 -2.07
C ARG A 124 7.49 -22.90 -2.34
N ASP A 125 8.57 -23.47 -1.80
CA ASP A 125 9.94 -23.04 -2.10
C ASP A 125 10.30 -23.27 -3.58
N ALA A 126 9.87 -24.38 -4.17
CA ALA A 126 10.04 -24.63 -5.60
C ALA A 126 9.28 -23.60 -6.44
N VAL A 127 8.04 -23.28 -6.09
CA VAL A 127 7.23 -22.23 -6.76
C VAL A 127 7.91 -20.87 -6.66
N HIS A 128 8.39 -20.49 -5.48
CA HIS A 128 9.12 -19.23 -5.29
C HIS A 128 10.36 -19.15 -6.19
N LYS A 129 11.16 -20.21 -6.25
CA LYS A 129 12.36 -20.25 -7.11
C LYS A 129 11.99 -20.19 -8.60
N ALA A 130 10.93 -20.87 -9.00
CA ALA A 130 10.44 -20.86 -10.37
C ALA A 130 9.96 -19.45 -10.80
N LEU A 131 9.11 -18.81 -9.98
CA LEU A 131 8.66 -17.42 -10.21
C LEU A 131 9.82 -16.44 -10.27
N MET A 132 10.80 -16.57 -9.37
CA MET A 132 11.99 -15.71 -9.37
C MET A 132 12.90 -15.94 -10.58
N SER A 133 12.89 -17.15 -11.17
CA SER A 133 13.58 -17.40 -12.44
C SER A 133 12.87 -16.68 -13.58
N LEU A 134 11.54 -16.81 -13.69
CA LEU A 134 10.74 -16.18 -14.75
C LEU A 134 10.75 -14.66 -14.66
N LEU A 135 10.69 -14.09 -13.44
CA LEU A 135 10.85 -12.65 -13.23
C LEU A 135 12.16 -12.11 -13.78
N ARG A 136 13.25 -12.89 -13.70
CA ARG A 136 14.55 -12.49 -14.29
C ARG A 136 14.64 -12.73 -15.79
N GLN A 137 13.83 -13.62 -16.35
CA GLN A 137 13.74 -13.86 -17.78
C GLN A 137 12.92 -12.77 -18.48
N ASP A 138 11.72 -12.48 -17.96
CA ASP A 138 10.83 -11.43 -18.44
C ASP A 138 10.05 -10.82 -17.28
N VAL A 139 10.59 -9.70 -16.77
CA VAL A 139 10.02 -8.95 -15.64
C VAL A 139 8.62 -8.44 -15.98
N LYS A 140 8.42 -7.95 -17.21
CA LYS A 140 7.19 -7.27 -17.61
C LYS A 140 6.04 -8.26 -17.74
N ALA A 141 6.24 -9.36 -18.44
CA ALA A 141 5.24 -10.42 -18.57
C ALA A 141 4.93 -11.05 -17.21
N SER A 142 5.96 -11.34 -16.42
CA SER A 142 5.79 -11.98 -15.10
C SER A 142 5.03 -11.10 -14.12
N LEU A 143 5.40 -9.82 -13.97
CA LEU A 143 4.66 -8.91 -13.08
C LEU A 143 3.23 -8.69 -13.58
N THR A 144 3.01 -8.60 -14.90
CA THR A 144 1.65 -8.46 -15.44
C THR A 144 0.77 -9.66 -15.06
N ALA A 145 1.29 -10.88 -15.19
CA ALA A 145 0.58 -12.08 -14.81
C ALA A 145 0.33 -12.17 -13.28
N LEU A 146 1.33 -11.84 -12.45
CA LEU A 146 1.15 -11.82 -11.00
C LEU A 146 0.13 -10.77 -10.55
N PHE A 147 0.20 -9.54 -11.07
CA PHE A 147 -0.76 -8.50 -10.71
C PHE A 147 -2.18 -8.78 -11.21
N ARG A 148 -2.36 -9.65 -12.23
CA ARG A 148 -3.69 -10.13 -12.61
C ARG A 148 -4.36 -10.93 -11.48
N HIS A 149 -3.61 -11.75 -10.75
CA HIS A 149 -4.11 -12.43 -9.55
C HIS A 149 -4.44 -11.43 -8.44
N VAL A 150 -3.69 -10.34 -8.33
CA VAL A 150 -4.01 -9.27 -7.38
C VAL A 150 -5.32 -8.56 -7.79
N GLU A 151 -5.48 -8.26 -9.08
CA GLU A 151 -6.64 -7.52 -9.61
C GLU A 151 -7.95 -8.33 -9.56
N ILE A 152 -7.94 -9.59 -10.01
CA ILE A 152 -9.16 -10.39 -10.23
C ILE A 152 -9.04 -11.85 -9.75
N GLY A 153 -7.98 -12.19 -9.02
CA GLY A 153 -7.76 -13.55 -8.54
C GLY A 153 -8.70 -13.92 -7.39
N MET A 154 -8.79 -15.23 -7.09
CA MET A 154 -9.47 -15.71 -5.88
C MET A 154 -8.72 -15.23 -4.64
N GLU A 155 -9.44 -14.93 -3.54
CA GLU A 155 -8.88 -14.29 -2.35
C GLU A 155 -7.67 -15.04 -1.77
N ASN A 156 -7.74 -16.38 -1.68
CA ASN A 156 -6.64 -17.20 -1.18
C ASN A 156 -5.39 -17.13 -2.08
N VAL A 157 -5.55 -17.01 -3.40
CA VAL A 157 -4.43 -16.85 -4.35
C VAL A 157 -3.90 -15.42 -4.28
N ARG A 158 -4.79 -14.42 -4.30
CA ARG A 158 -4.49 -13.00 -4.20
C ARG A 158 -3.60 -12.71 -3.00
N GLU A 159 -4.00 -13.16 -1.80
CA GLU A 159 -3.25 -12.94 -0.56
C GLU A 159 -1.81 -13.49 -0.67
N LYS A 160 -1.66 -14.70 -1.21
CA LYS A 160 -0.34 -15.34 -1.38
C LYS A 160 0.52 -14.63 -2.41
N VAL A 161 -0.07 -14.14 -3.50
CA VAL A 161 0.63 -13.33 -4.50
C VAL A 161 1.09 -12.01 -3.91
N ILE A 162 0.25 -11.30 -3.14
CA ILE A 162 0.63 -10.06 -2.45
C ILE A 162 1.79 -10.34 -1.47
N CYS A 163 1.71 -11.41 -0.68
CA CYS A 163 2.80 -11.83 0.20
C CYS A 163 4.10 -12.10 -0.58
N PHE A 164 4.03 -12.82 -1.70
CA PHE A 164 5.19 -13.08 -2.55
C PHE A 164 5.79 -11.79 -3.12
N LEU A 165 4.96 -10.88 -3.65
CA LEU A 165 5.40 -9.58 -4.17
C LEU A 165 6.11 -8.77 -3.08
N LYS A 166 5.49 -8.66 -1.90
CA LYS A 166 6.05 -7.96 -0.74
C LYS A 166 7.40 -8.53 -0.30
N ASP A 167 7.51 -9.84 -0.15
CA ASP A 167 8.65 -10.47 0.50
C ASP A 167 9.80 -10.79 -0.46
N LYS A 168 9.49 -11.02 -1.74
CA LYS A 168 10.48 -11.48 -2.75
C LYS A 168 10.76 -10.49 -3.85
N VAL A 169 9.78 -9.69 -4.26
CA VAL A 169 9.91 -8.80 -5.43
C VAL A 169 10.27 -7.38 -5.00
N PHE A 170 9.50 -6.79 -4.08
CA PHE A 170 9.69 -5.41 -3.65
C PHE A 170 11.10 -5.10 -3.11
N PRO A 171 11.77 -6.00 -2.35
CA PRO A 171 13.12 -5.75 -1.83
C PRO A 171 14.18 -5.62 -2.93
N ILE A 172 14.00 -6.29 -4.07
CA ILE A 172 14.97 -6.33 -5.17
C ILE A 172 14.52 -5.51 -6.40
N LYS A 173 13.54 -4.60 -6.23
CA LYS A 173 13.02 -3.76 -7.34
C LYS A 173 14.11 -3.07 -8.16
N ALA A 174 15.24 -2.68 -7.55
CA ALA A 174 16.32 -1.98 -8.23
C ALA A 174 17.12 -2.90 -9.18
N GLU A 175 17.14 -4.20 -8.91
CA GLU A 175 17.68 -5.25 -9.80
C GLU A 175 16.70 -5.52 -10.93
N LEU A 176 15.41 -5.72 -10.60
CA LEU A 176 14.40 -6.19 -11.56
C LEU A 176 13.88 -5.10 -12.50
N LEU A 177 13.58 -3.91 -12.00
CA LEU A 177 12.88 -2.88 -12.79
C LEU A 177 13.88 -2.16 -13.70
N LYS A 178 14.14 -2.75 -14.88
CA LYS A 178 15.02 -2.22 -15.94
C LYS A 178 14.35 -2.33 -17.31
N PRO A 179 14.36 -1.28 -18.15
CA PRO A 179 14.77 0.10 -17.86
C PRO A 179 13.92 0.75 -16.76
N GLN A 180 14.55 1.48 -15.84
CA GLN A 180 13.95 1.85 -14.55
C GLN A 180 12.64 2.64 -14.68
N VAL A 181 12.65 3.75 -15.43
CA VAL A 181 11.48 4.64 -15.55
C VAL A 181 10.30 3.93 -16.22
N GLU A 182 10.54 3.17 -17.28
CA GLU A 182 9.49 2.42 -17.98
C GLU A 182 8.87 1.35 -17.09
N MET A 183 9.71 0.58 -16.38
CA MET A 183 9.24 -0.50 -15.52
C MET A 183 8.55 0.01 -14.25
N GLU A 184 9.06 1.08 -13.62
CA GLU A 184 8.36 1.74 -12.51
C GLU A 184 6.99 2.28 -12.95
N ARG A 185 6.89 2.85 -14.15
CA ARG A 185 5.60 3.28 -14.74
C ARG A 185 4.65 2.11 -14.97
N HIS A 186 5.16 1.01 -15.55
CA HIS A 186 4.39 -0.22 -15.78
C HIS A 186 3.80 -0.76 -14.47
N VAL A 187 4.64 -0.89 -13.44
CA VAL A 187 4.20 -1.38 -12.12
C VAL A 187 3.23 -0.41 -11.45
N THR A 188 3.41 0.91 -11.61
CA THR A 188 2.45 1.90 -11.12
C THR A 188 1.05 1.67 -11.72
N ASN A 189 0.97 1.40 -13.03
CA ASN A 189 -0.31 1.12 -13.69
C ASN A 189 -0.92 -0.20 -13.22
N LEU A 190 -0.11 -1.23 -12.97
CA LEU A 190 -0.59 -2.49 -12.41
C LEU A 190 -1.14 -2.29 -10.99
N VAL A 191 -0.40 -1.61 -10.12
CA VAL A 191 -0.85 -1.28 -8.77
C VAL A 191 -2.19 -0.55 -8.84
N LYS A 192 -2.32 0.51 -9.63
CA LYS A 192 -3.57 1.28 -9.78
C LYS A 192 -4.79 0.42 -10.11
N LYS A 193 -4.65 -0.58 -10.97
CA LYS A 193 -5.74 -1.51 -11.32
C LYS A 193 -6.11 -2.42 -10.15
N SER A 194 -5.12 -2.79 -9.34
CA SER A 194 -5.29 -3.66 -8.18
C SER A 194 -5.86 -3.00 -6.93
N LEU A 195 -6.14 -1.69 -6.93
CA LEU A 195 -6.61 -0.95 -5.75
C LEU A 195 -8.13 -0.94 -5.53
N GLN A 196 -8.93 -1.57 -6.40
CA GLN A 196 -10.39 -1.52 -6.29
C GLN A 196 -10.92 -2.16 -5.01
N ASP A 197 -10.33 -3.29 -4.60
CA ASP A 197 -10.71 -4.03 -3.41
C ASP A 197 -9.45 -4.35 -2.60
N VAL A 198 -9.00 -3.39 -1.79
CA VAL A 198 -7.80 -3.54 -0.95
C VAL A 198 -8.13 -3.18 0.50
N THR A 199 -7.56 -3.95 1.41
CA THR A 199 -7.55 -3.57 2.83
C THR A 199 -6.68 -2.33 3.06
N GLY A 200 -6.86 -1.63 4.18
CA GLY A 200 -6.01 -0.49 4.52
C GLY A 200 -4.52 -0.85 4.64
N ALA A 201 -4.20 -2.07 5.06
CA ALA A 201 -2.83 -2.56 5.16
C ALA A 201 -2.19 -2.81 3.79
N GLU A 202 -2.96 -3.40 2.86
CA GLU A 202 -2.53 -3.60 1.47
C GLU A 202 -2.37 -2.29 0.72
N PHE A 203 -3.32 -1.35 0.90
CA PHE A 203 -3.22 -0.02 0.32
C PHE A 203 -1.93 0.69 0.78
N LYS A 204 -1.66 0.67 2.10
CA LYS A 204 -0.42 1.22 2.65
C LYS A 204 0.82 0.53 2.09
N LEU A 205 0.81 -0.81 1.99
CA LEU A 205 1.91 -1.58 1.40
C LEU A 205 2.20 -1.12 -0.03
N PHE A 206 1.18 -1.00 -0.88
CA PHE A 206 1.34 -0.56 -2.26
C PHE A 206 1.81 0.89 -2.35
N MET A 207 1.26 1.79 -1.53
CA MET A 207 1.65 3.20 -1.52
C MET A 207 3.08 3.40 -1.02
N ASP A 208 3.51 2.65 0.01
CA ASP A 208 4.90 2.65 0.47
C ASP A 208 5.84 2.13 -0.63
N PHE A 209 5.41 1.12 -1.41
CA PHE A 209 6.16 0.60 -2.54
C PHE A 209 6.27 1.61 -3.69
N LEU A 210 5.16 2.23 -4.11
CA LEU A 210 5.16 3.26 -5.15
C LEU A 210 6.04 4.44 -4.75
N ARG A 211 5.95 4.92 -3.49
CA ARG A 211 6.80 6.00 -2.97
C ARG A 211 8.30 5.70 -3.08
N SER A 212 8.68 4.43 -3.14
CA SER A 212 10.08 4.02 -3.28
C SER A 212 10.63 4.08 -4.71
N PHE A 213 9.80 4.43 -5.71
CA PHE A 213 10.20 4.56 -7.10
C PHE A 213 10.89 5.90 -7.38
N SER A 214 11.86 5.87 -8.29
CA SER A 214 12.58 7.07 -8.72
C SER A 214 11.66 8.10 -9.40
N ILE A 215 10.63 7.65 -10.13
CA ILE A 215 9.63 8.53 -10.77
C ILE A 215 8.78 9.34 -9.77
N PHE A 216 8.82 8.97 -8.48
CA PHE A 216 8.18 9.68 -7.37
C PHE A 216 9.20 10.17 -6.32
N GLY A 217 10.49 10.10 -6.63
CA GLY A 217 11.60 10.43 -5.73
C GLY A 217 11.77 11.94 -5.47
N VAL A 218 12.69 12.31 -4.60
CA VAL A 218 12.94 13.72 -4.24
C VAL A 218 13.38 14.53 -5.47
N GLY A 219 12.84 15.73 -5.65
CA GLY A 219 13.19 16.64 -6.74
C GLY A 219 12.42 16.43 -8.05
N VAL A 220 11.53 15.45 -8.13
CA VAL A 220 10.62 15.30 -9.28
C VAL A 220 9.57 16.42 -9.31
N PRO A 221 9.06 16.79 -10.50
CA PRO A 221 8.02 17.81 -10.63
C PRO A 221 6.75 17.48 -9.81
N PRO A 222 6.05 18.48 -9.26
CA PRO A 222 4.86 18.27 -8.45
C PRO A 222 3.77 17.43 -9.12
N GLU A 223 3.67 17.46 -10.45
CA GLU A 223 2.68 16.72 -11.24
C GLU A 223 2.83 15.20 -11.08
N HIS A 224 4.07 14.71 -10.94
CA HIS A 224 4.32 13.29 -10.69
C HIS A 224 3.86 12.88 -9.29
N ILE A 225 3.97 13.78 -8.31
CA ILE A 225 3.50 13.52 -6.95
C ILE A 225 1.99 13.66 -6.84
N GLN A 226 1.39 14.52 -7.68
CA GLN A 226 -0.05 14.66 -7.80
C GLN A 226 -0.71 13.34 -8.21
N GLU A 227 -0.07 12.53 -9.07
CA GLU A 227 -0.56 11.21 -9.43
C GLU A 227 -0.73 10.27 -8.22
N LEU A 228 0.20 10.30 -7.25
CA LEU A 228 0.05 9.52 -6.01
C LEU A 228 -1.10 10.04 -5.16
N ILE A 229 -1.34 11.35 -5.18
CA ILE A 229 -2.47 11.96 -4.47
C ILE A 229 -3.79 11.56 -5.10
N GLU A 230 -3.90 11.52 -6.42
CA GLU A 230 -5.11 11.07 -7.12
C GLU A 230 -5.48 9.62 -6.75
N ILE A 231 -4.48 8.76 -6.54
CA ILE A 231 -4.69 7.40 -6.04
C ILE A 231 -5.29 7.44 -4.62
N ILE A 232 -4.71 8.23 -3.72
CA ILE A 232 -5.17 8.35 -2.33
C ILE A 232 -6.55 9.00 -2.25
N GLU A 233 -6.83 9.99 -3.09
CA GLU A 233 -8.15 10.62 -3.22
C GLU A 233 -9.20 9.63 -3.69
N GLY A 234 -8.87 8.78 -4.68
CA GLY A 234 -9.74 7.71 -5.14
C GLY A 234 -10.04 6.71 -4.03
N GLN A 235 -9.04 6.32 -3.24
CA GLN A 235 -9.23 5.41 -2.10
C GLN A 235 -10.07 6.03 -0.98
N ALA A 236 -9.94 7.34 -0.75
CA ALA A 236 -10.70 8.08 0.26
C ALA A 236 -12.17 8.29 -0.12
N ASP A 237 -12.52 8.07 -1.39
CA ASP A 237 -13.86 8.26 -1.95
C ASP A 237 -14.44 9.65 -1.62
N LEU A 238 -13.72 10.69 -2.05
CA LEU A 238 -14.08 12.09 -1.76
C LEU A 238 -15.28 12.60 -2.56
N ASP A 239 -15.86 11.77 -3.43
CA ASP A 239 -17.09 12.06 -4.18
C ASP A 239 -18.33 11.42 -3.54
N ALA A 240 -18.14 10.52 -2.55
CA ALA A 240 -19.24 9.88 -1.85
C ALA A 240 -20.05 10.84 -0.97
N GLN A 241 -21.31 10.48 -0.74
CA GLN A 241 -22.15 11.17 0.22
C GLN A 241 -21.68 10.85 1.64
N PHE A 242 -21.30 11.87 2.40
CA PHE A 242 -20.88 11.69 3.78
C PHE A 242 -22.02 11.21 4.69
N ASN A 243 -21.77 10.14 5.46
CA ASN A 243 -22.63 9.64 6.51
C ASN A 243 -21.86 9.58 7.85
N VAL A 244 -22.42 10.18 8.90
CA VAL A 244 -21.80 10.21 10.23
C VAL A 244 -21.78 8.82 10.89
N GLU A 245 -22.71 7.94 10.50
CA GLU A 245 -22.80 6.57 11.01
C GLU A 245 -21.82 5.61 10.30
N ASP A 246 -21.27 6.02 9.15
CA ASP A 246 -20.28 5.25 8.42
C ASP A 246 -18.87 5.48 8.99
N ILE A 247 -18.57 4.73 10.05
CA ILE A 247 -17.28 4.81 10.74
C ILE A 247 -16.14 4.38 9.83
N ASP A 248 -16.37 3.41 8.95
CA ASP A 248 -15.36 2.91 8.03
C ASP A 248 -14.96 3.96 6.99
N HIS A 249 -15.91 4.77 6.50
CA HIS A 249 -15.60 5.91 5.64
C HIS A 249 -14.79 6.99 6.36
N ILE A 250 -15.16 7.30 7.62
CA ILE A 250 -14.43 8.27 8.45
C ILE A 250 -12.99 7.81 8.69
N ASP A 251 -12.79 6.54 9.07
CA ASP A 251 -11.48 5.98 9.38
C ASP A 251 -10.59 5.89 8.13
N ARG A 252 -11.20 5.54 6.99
CA ARG A 252 -10.54 5.54 5.69
C ARG A 252 -10.11 6.93 5.27
N LEU A 253 -10.99 7.93 5.41
CA LEU A 253 -10.67 9.33 5.09
C LEU A 253 -9.51 9.85 5.94
N ILE A 254 -9.56 9.62 7.26
CA ILE A 254 -8.50 10.02 8.20
C ILE A 254 -7.17 9.36 7.80
N SER A 255 -7.18 8.06 7.54
CA SER A 255 -6.00 7.30 7.16
C SER A 255 -5.41 7.76 5.83
N CYS A 256 -6.26 7.99 4.82
CA CYS A 256 -5.85 8.49 3.51
C CYS A 256 -5.26 9.89 3.62
N MET A 257 -5.88 10.78 4.39
CA MET A 257 -5.35 12.12 4.60
C MET A 257 -4.00 12.09 5.32
N CYS A 258 -3.82 11.25 6.35
CA CYS A 258 -2.51 11.04 6.99
C CYS A 258 -1.45 10.57 5.98
N MET A 259 -1.81 9.65 5.08
CA MET A 259 -0.92 9.15 4.03
C MET A 259 -0.58 10.22 2.98
N ALA A 260 -1.51 11.16 2.74
CA ALA A 260 -1.34 12.25 1.79
C ALA A 260 -0.37 13.35 2.28
N LEU A 261 -0.23 13.53 3.60
CA LEU A 261 0.57 14.61 4.21
C LEU A 261 2.00 14.76 3.65
N PRO A 262 2.80 13.70 3.50
CA PRO A 262 4.17 13.82 3.00
C PRO A 262 4.22 14.31 1.54
N PHE A 263 3.14 14.15 0.78
CA PHE A 263 3.05 14.59 -0.62
C PHE A 263 2.60 16.05 -0.71
N PHE A 264 1.73 16.52 0.21
CA PHE A 264 1.41 17.95 0.33
C PHE A 264 2.67 18.78 0.63
N ALA A 265 3.53 18.28 1.52
CA ALA A 265 4.82 18.89 1.84
C ALA A 265 5.76 18.99 0.63
N ARG A 266 5.49 18.22 -0.43
CA ARG A 266 6.25 18.19 -1.68
C ARG A 266 5.57 18.95 -2.82
N GLY A 267 4.52 19.72 -2.51
CA GLY A 267 3.84 20.60 -3.45
C GLY A 267 2.60 20.00 -4.13
N ALA A 268 2.19 18.77 -3.78
CA ALA A 268 0.92 18.24 -4.27
C ALA A 268 -0.27 18.93 -3.59
N SER A 269 -1.41 18.96 -4.28
CA SER A 269 -2.59 19.69 -3.80
C SER A 269 -3.30 18.96 -2.66
N SER A 270 -3.69 19.71 -1.62
CA SER A 270 -4.58 19.25 -0.54
C SER A 270 -6.03 19.66 -0.75
N SER A 271 -6.36 20.34 -1.86
CA SER A 271 -7.63 21.03 -2.04
C SER A 271 -8.85 20.11 -1.98
N LYS A 272 -8.83 18.91 -2.58
CA LYS A 272 -10.01 18.01 -2.56
C LYS A 272 -10.33 17.53 -1.15
N PHE A 273 -9.32 17.08 -0.40
CA PHE A 273 -9.48 16.70 1.00
C PHE A 273 -10.05 17.84 1.84
N LEU A 274 -9.45 19.03 1.77
CA LEU A 274 -9.91 20.19 2.54
C LEU A 274 -11.31 20.63 2.12
N SER A 275 -11.64 20.59 0.83
CA SER A 275 -12.97 20.93 0.33
C SER A 275 -14.03 19.95 0.84
N TYR A 276 -13.74 18.65 0.79
CA TYR A 276 -14.64 17.60 1.27
C TYR A 276 -14.91 17.76 2.77
N ILE A 277 -13.86 17.91 3.57
CA ILE A 277 -13.96 18.11 5.02
C ILE A 277 -14.79 19.36 5.33
N ASN A 278 -14.51 20.48 4.66
CA ASN A 278 -15.20 21.73 4.92
C ASN A 278 -16.69 21.68 4.55
N LYS A 279 -17.04 21.04 3.44
CA LYS A 279 -18.42 21.00 2.92
C LYS A 279 -19.28 19.96 3.61
N HIS A 280 -18.72 18.80 3.94
CA HIS A 280 -19.50 17.65 4.35
C HIS A 280 -19.33 17.28 5.81
N ILE A 281 -18.16 17.53 6.41
CA ILE A 281 -17.82 17.01 7.73
C ILE A 281 -17.91 18.09 8.81
N LEU A 282 -17.25 19.24 8.61
CA LEU A 282 -17.26 20.32 9.60
C LEU A 282 -18.67 20.81 9.98
N PRO A 283 -19.66 20.89 9.07
CA PRO A 283 -21.03 21.29 9.41
C PRO A 283 -21.73 20.32 10.40
N VAL A 284 -21.30 19.06 10.43
CA VAL A 284 -21.86 18.02 11.30
C VAL A 284 -20.83 17.51 12.32
N PHE A 285 -19.74 18.24 12.53
CA PHE A 285 -18.60 17.85 13.37
C PHE A 285 -19.02 17.33 14.75
N ASP A 286 -20.05 17.95 15.34
CA ASP A 286 -20.55 17.58 16.68
C ASP A 286 -21.15 16.19 16.76
N LYS A 287 -21.68 15.69 15.64
CA LYS A 287 -22.30 14.37 15.53
C LYS A 287 -21.27 13.26 15.34
N LEU A 288 -20.02 13.61 14.99
CA LEU A 288 -18.96 12.62 14.81
C LEU A 288 -18.70 11.82 16.09
N PRO A 289 -18.19 10.59 15.97
CA PRO A 289 -17.65 9.85 17.10
C PRO A 289 -16.55 10.65 17.80
N GLU A 290 -16.59 10.68 19.13
CA GLU A 290 -15.67 11.50 19.93
C GLU A 290 -14.20 11.12 19.72
N GLU A 291 -13.94 9.83 19.53
CA GLU A 291 -12.60 9.28 19.27
C GLU A 291 -11.99 9.78 17.95
N ARG A 292 -12.81 10.13 16.96
CA ARG A 292 -12.33 10.51 15.61
C ARG A 292 -12.24 12.01 15.38
N LYS A 293 -12.95 12.80 16.19
CA LYS A 293 -12.91 14.27 16.13
C LYS A 293 -11.50 14.82 16.26
N LEU A 294 -10.72 14.30 17.22
CA LEU A 294 -9.35 14.77 17.43
C LEU A 294 -8.45 14.42 16.24
N ASP A 295 -8.54 13.21 15.71
CA ASP A 295 -7.70 12.78 14.58
C ASP A 295 -8.03 13.55 13.30
N LEU A 296 -9.32 13.86 13.08
CA LEU A 296 -9.73 14.77 12.01
C LEU A 296 -9.13 16.16 12.19
N LEU A 297 -9.21 16.74 13.40
CA LEU A 297 -8.64 18.06 13.68
C LEU A 297 -7.12 18.09 13.52
N LYS A 298 -6.41 17.04 13.94
CA LYS A 298 -4.97 16.89 13.71
C LYS A 298 -4.65 16.88 12.22
N ASN A 299 -5.39 16.13 11.42
CA ASN A 299 -5.20 16.08 9.97
C ASN A 299 -5.41 17.44 9.31
N VAL A 300 -6.49 18.16 9.68
CA VAL A 300 -6.74 19.52 9.20
C VAL A 300 -5.61 20.47 9.61
N ALA A 301 -5.15 20.37 10.86
CA ALA A 301 -4.06 21.19 11.37
C ALA A 301 -2.76 20.95 10.59
N VAL A 302 -2.34 19.71 10.42
CA VAL A 302 -1.09 19.37 9.70
C VAL A 302 -1.20 19.67 8.20
N SER A 303 -2.40 19.68 7.63
CA SER A 303 -2.61 20.05 6.22
C SER A 303 -2.71 21.55 5.98
N SER A 304 -3.05 22.34 7.00
CA SER A 304 -3.27 23.78 6.90
C SER A 304 -2.06 24.59 6.36
N PRO A 305 -0.78 24.24 6.62
CA PRO A 305 0.36 24.94 6.03
C PRO A 305 0.43 24.75 4.51
N TYR A 306 -0.16 23.69 3.96
CA TYR A 306 -0.14 23.37 2.53
C TYR A 306 -1.41 23.80 1.79
N ALA A 307 -2.45 24.27 2.50
CA ALA A 307 -3.68 24.77 1.87
C ALA A 307 -3.41 25.96 0.94
N THR A 308 -4.12 26.07 -0.18
CA THR A 308 -4.06 27.26 -1.04
C THR A 308 -4.75 28.46 -0.37
N ALA A 309 -4.56 29.67 -0.89
CA ALA A 309 -5.29 30.84 -0.41
C ALA A 309 -6.81 30.71 -0.61
N GLN A 310 -7.24 30.02 -1.68
CA GLN A 310 -8.65 29.76 -1.94
C GLN A 310 -9.23 28.78 -0.91
N ASP A 311 -8.56 27.66 -0.68
CA ASP A 311 -8.99 26.67 0.32
C ASP A 311 -9.01 27.29 1.72
N SER A 312 -7.99 28.11 2.03
CA SER A 312 -7.92 28.84 3.29
C SER A 312 -9.12 29.74 3.51
N ARG A 313 -9.55 30.48 2.47
CA ARG A 313 -10.73 31.35 2.53
C ARG A 313 -12.02 30.55 2.81
N GLN A 314 -12.13 29.36 2.26
CA GLN A 314 -13.31 28.50 2.41
C GLN A 314 -13.35 27.82 3.78
N LEU A 315 -12.21 27.37 4.29
CA LEU A 315 -12.10 26.58 5.51
C LEU A 315 -12.08 27.44 6.78
N LEU A 316 -11.49 28.64 6.72
CA LEU A 316 -11.30 29.52 7.88
C LEU A 316 -12.60 29.83 8.66
N PRO A 317 -13.76 30.10 8.03
CA PRO A 317 -15.01 30.34 8.76
C PRO A 317 -15.42 29.16 9.66
N SER A 318 -15.29 27.93 9.17
CA SER A 318 -15.59 26.70 9.93
C SER A 318 -14.63 26.54 11.11
N ILE A 319 -13.33 26.80 10.90
CA ILE A 319 -12.32 26.77 11.97
C ILE A 319 -12.61 27.82 13.05
N VAL A 320 -12.95 29.06 12.68
CA VAL A 320 -13.29 30.12 13.65
C VAL A 320 -14.56 29.76 14.44
N THR A 321 -15.54 29.14 13.79
CA THR A 321 -16.77 28.68 14.44
C THR A 321 -16.47 27.63 15.50
N LEU A 322 -15.66 26.61 15.17
CA LEU A 322 -15.21 25.61 16.13
C LEU A 322 -14.34 26.20 17.24
N LEU A 323 -13.43 27.13 16.92
CA LEU A 323 -12.65 27.86 17.93
C LEU A 323 -13.56 28.56 18.93
N LYS A 324 -14.54 29.34 18.46
CA LYS A 324 -15.50 30.01 19.35
C LYS A 324 -16.31 29.01 20.19
N LYS A 325 -16.59 27.81 19.67
CA LYS A 325 -17.24 26.75 20.44
C LYS A 325 -16.36 26.24 21.59
N TYR A 326 -15.09 25.96 21.31
CA TYR A 326 -14.16 25.37 22.28
C TYR A 326 -13.43 26.42 23.16
N MET A 327 -13.58 27.71 22.85
CA MET A 327 -13.19 28.84 23.71
C MET A 327 -14.44 29.50 24.32
N PRO A 328 -15.09 28.92 25.33
CA PRO A 328 -16.31 29.48 25.90
C PRO A 328 -16.02 30.79 26.66
N ARG A 329 -16.98 31.73 26.64
CA ARG A 329 -16.89 33.01 27.38
C ARG A 329 -16.87 32.84 28.90
N ARG A 330 -17.40 31.73 29.41
CA ARG A 330 -17.49 31.41 30.84
C ARG A 330 -17.12 29.95 31.07
N LYS A 331 -16.49 29.66 32.20
CA LYS A 331 -16.05 28.31 32.59
C LYS A 331 -17.27 27.40 32.77
N THR A 332 -17.53 26.51 31.82
CA THR A 332 -18.63 25.52 31.90
C THR A 332 -18.12 24.09 32.01
N GLU A 333 -17.04 23.74 31.31
CA GLU A 333 -16.42 22.40 31.33
C GLU A 333 -14.89 22.51 31.19
N GLY A 334 -14.16 21.42 31.46
CA GLY A 334 -12.71 21.37 31.24
C GLY A 334 -12.38 21.62 29.76
N PRO A 335 -11.41 22.49 29.44
CA PRO A 335 -11.09 22.79 28.04
C PRO A 335 -10.49 21.55 27.35
N LYS A 336 -10.88 21.34 26.09
CA LYS A 336 -10.24 20.35 25.22
C LYS A 336 -8.96 20.96 24.64
N TYR A 337 -7.86 20.90 25.40
CA TYR A 337 -6.58 21.52 25.01
C TYR A 337 -6.11 21.05 23.63
N ASP A 338 -6.19 19.75 23.35
CA ASP A 338 -5.74 19.17 22.08
C ASP A 338 -6.56 19.67 20.87
N TYR A 339 -7.86 19.92 21.09
CA TYR A 339 -8.74 20.48 20.05
C TYR A 339 -8.35 21.94 19.79
N LEU A 340 -8.15 22.71 20.86
CA LEU A 340 -7.73 24.10 20.76
C LEU A 340 -6.37 24.23 20.07
N GLU A 341 -5.41 23.36 20.38
CA GLU A 341 -4.10 23.33 19.70
C GLU A 341 -4.27 23.14 18.18
N CYS A 342 -4.99 22.11 17.77
CA CYS A 342 -5.22 21.82 16.35
C CYS A 342 -5.94 22.99 15.64
N LEU A 343 -6.97 23.53 16.29
CA LEU A 343 -7.77 24.62 15.73
C LEU A 343 -7.00 25.96 15.67
N PHE A 344 -6.19 26.28 16.68
CA PHE A 344 -5.34 27.47 16.66
C PHE A 344 -4.23 27.36 15.61
N PHE A 345 -3.60 26.19 15.50
CA PHE A 345 -2.59 25.94 14.48
C PHE A 345 -3.20 26.09 13.08
N SER A 346 -4.36 25.48 12.84
CA SER A 346 -5.13 25.64 11.61
C SER A 346 -5.45 27.12 11.34
N PHE A 347 -6.04 27.81 12.32
CA PHE A 347 -6.40 29.22 12.21
C PHE A 347 -5.19 30.08 11.82
N HIS A 348 -4.06 29.90 12.49
CA HIS A 348 -2.84 30.67 12.24
C HIS A 348 -2.38 30.56 10.78
N HIS A 349 -2.25 29.34 10.26
CA HIS A 349 -1.76 29.10 8.90
C HIS A 349 -2.75 29.53 7.82
N LEU A 350 -4.06 29.31 8.02
CA LEU A 350 -5.09 29.71 7.06
C LEU A 350 -5.27 31.24 7.06
N ALA A 351 -5.31 31.88 8.23
CA ALA A 351 -5.44 33.33 8.37
C ALA A 351 -4.27 34.08 7.73
N HIS A 352 -3.05 33.58 7.87
CA HIS A 352 -1.86 34.17 7.23
C HIS A 352 -1.99 34.25 5.69
N LYS A 353 -2.69 33.29 5.08
CA LYS A 353 -2.92 33.24 3.62
C LYS A 353 -4.11 34.08 3.17
N THR A 354 -5.03 34.38 4.08
CA THR A 354 -6.24 35.17 3.81
C THR A 354 -6.48 36.22 4.91
N PRO A 355 -5.55 37.16 5.11
CA PRO A 355 -5.60 38.12 6.21
C PRO A 355 -6.89 38.94 6.22
N ASN A 356 -7.42 39.25 5.04
CA ASN A 356 -8.60 40.12 4.92
C ASN A 356 -9.89 39.43 5.40
N SER A 357 -9.89 38.09 5.50
CA SER A 357 -11.03 37.32 6.00
C SER A 357 -11.14 37.35 7.53
N THR A 358 -10.04 37.57 8.26
CA THR A 358 -10.04 37.55 9.73
C THR A 358 -10.88 38.68 10.32
N ASN A 359 -10.91 39.84 9.66
CA ASN A 359 -11.66 41.00 10.13
C ASN A 359 -13.16 40.67 10.29
N SER A 360 -13.78 40.13 9.24
CA SER A 360 -15.19 39.75 9.31
C SER A 360 -15.51 38.57 10.24
N LEU A 361 -14.53 37.68 10.52
CA LEU A 361 -14.76 36.46 11.30
C LEU A 361 -14.51 36.64 12.80
N CYS A 362 -13.45 37.35 13.17
CA CYS A 362 -13.00 37.55 14.54
C CYS A 362 -12.58 38.99 14.86
N GLY A 363 -12.86 39.96 13.98
CA GLY A 363 -12.56 41.37 14.19
C GLY A 363 -11.06 41.71 14.16
N TYR A 364 -10.19 40.74 13.86
CA TYR A 364 -8.75 40.99 13.75
C TYR A 364 -8.44 41.64 12.41
N LYS A 365 -8.00 42.90 12.44
CA LYS A 365 -7.73 43.70 11.25
C LYS A 365 -6.27 43.58 10.84
N ILE A 366 -6.04 43.12 9.61
CA ILE A 366 -4.72 43.14 8.96
C ILE A 366 -4.85 44.09 7.77
N VAL A 367 -4.13 45.21 7.81
CA VAL A 367 -4.17 46.21 6.75
C VAL A 367 -3.14 45.82 5.69
N THR A 368 -3.62 45.37 4.54
CA THR A 368 -2.78 44.98 3.41
C THR A 368 -2.71 46.05 2.33
N GLY A 369 -3.60 47.05 2.39
CA GLY A 369 -3.74 48.10 1.39
C GLY A 369 -4.61 47.69 0.19
N GLN A 370 -5.28 46.53 0.28
CA GLN A 370 -6.13 46.02 -0.79
C GLN A 370 -7.60 46.44 -0.60
N PRO A 371 -8.40 46.60 -1.69
CA PRO A 371 -9.83 46.92 -1.58
C PRO A 371 -10.64 45.92 -0.74
N SER A 372 -10.16 44.67 -0.65
CA SER A 372 -10.77 43.59 0.12
C SER A 372 -10.57 43.70 1.65
N ASP A 373 -9.84 44.70 2.15
CA ASP A 373 -9.61 44.93 3.59
C ASP A 373 -10.88 45.39 4.36
N ARG A 374 -11.97 45.71 3.64
CA ARG A 374 -13.29 46.12 4.20
C ARG A 374 -13.18 47.25 5.23
N LEU A 375 -12.37 48.27 4.92
CA LEU A 375 -11.92 49.32 5.87
C LEU A 375 -13.05 50.19 6.47
N GLY A 376 -14.26 50.15 5.91
CA GLY A 376 -15.42 50.92 6.39
C GLY A 376 -16.48 50.10 7.15
N GLU A 377 -16.28 48.80 7.34
CA GLU A 377 -17.21 47.95 8.09
C GLU A 377 -16.79 47.81 9.56
N ASP A 378 -17.75 47.88 10.48
CA ASP A 378 -17.50 47.75 11.92
C ASP A 378 -17.63 46.30 12.37
N PHE A 379 -16.51 45.73 12.84
CA PHE A 379 -16.42 44.38 13.40
C PHE A 379 -16.00 44.39 14.88
N SER A 380 -16.19 45.51 15.57
CA SER A 380 -15.76 45.70 16.98
C SER A 380 -16.37 44.67 17.94
N GLU A 381 -17.63 44.28 17.71
CA GLU A 381 -18.28 43.23 18.52
C GLU A 381 -17.65 41.84 18.29
N ASN A 382 -17.24 41.52 17.05
CA ASN A 382 -16.54 40.27 16.75
C ASN A 382 -15.16 40.25 17.40
N TYR A 383 -14.44 41.38 17.37
CA TYR A 383 -13.16 41.55 18.05
C TYR A 383 -13.32 41.35 19.56
N LYS A 384 -14.27 42.06 20.16
CA LYS A 384 -14.56 41.98 21.60
C LYS A 384 -14.91 40.56 22.05
N ASP A 385 -15.82 39.88 21.34
CA ASP A 385 -16.17 38.48 21.60
C ASP A 385 -14.96 37.55 21.53
N PHE A 386 -14.16 37.67 20.47
CA PHE A 386 -13.01 36.79 20.27
C PHE A 386 -11.92 37.02 21.31
N THR A 387 -11.62 38.29 21.65
CA THR A 387 -10.65 38.65 22.69
C THR A 387 -11.10 38.18 24.07
N GLU A 388 -12.38 38.34 24.44
CA GLU A 388 -12.89 37.86 25.74
C GLU A 388 -12.73 36.35 25.89
N ARG A 389 -13.01 35.59 24.83
CA ARG A 389 -12.80 34.14 24.76
C ARG A 389 -11.33 33.77 24.86
N LEU A 390 -10.46 34.45 24.12
CA LEU A 390 -9.00 34.24 24.17
C LEU A 390 -8.44 34.48 25.56
N SER A 391 -8.78 35.60 26.21
CA SER A 391 -8.32 35.91 27.57
C SER A 391 -8.78 34.87 28.59
N SER A 392 -10.03 34.40 28.44
CA SER A 392 -10.57 33.33 29.29
C SER A 392 -9.80 32.01 29.10
N THR A 393 -9.54 31.63 27.85
CA THR A 393 -8.75 30.42 27.52
C THR A 393 -7.30 30.55 28.01
N GLU A 394 -6.66 31.71 27.85
CA GLU A 394 -5.29 31.97 28.31
C GLU A 394 -5.15 31.78 29.83
N GLU A 395 -6.11 32.29 30.62
CA GLU A 395 -6.11 32.10 32.08
C GLU A 395 -6.18 30.61 32.46
N VAL A 396 -7.04 29.86 31.76
CA VAL A 396 -7.20 28.42 32.01
C VAL A 396 -5.92 27.65 31.64
N VAL A 397 -5.32 27.94 30.49
CA VAL A 397 -4.06 27.33 30.04
C VAL A 397 -2.91 27.67 30.99
N LYS A 398 -2.78 28.93 31.44
CA LYS A 398 -1.76 29.33 32.43
C LYS A 398 -1.89 28.55 33.74
N ASN A 399 -3.11 28.34 34.22
CA ASN A 399 -3.36 27.57 35.43
C ASN A 399 -3.04 26.07 35.21
N ALA A 400 -3.34 25.53 34.04
CA ALA A 400 -3.00 24.15 33.69
C ALA A 400 -1.49 23.94 33.60
N ILE A 401 -0.76 24.84 32.94
CA ILE A 401 0.71 24.81 32.86
C ILE A 401 1.32 24.80 34.26
N LYS A 402 0.88 25.70 35.15
CA LYS A 402 1.36 25.72 36.55
C LYS A 402 1.15 24.38 37.26
N LYS A 403 -0.03 23.77 37.10
CA LYS A 403 -0.36 22.46 37.69
C LYS A 403 0.52 21.35 37.11
N LEU A 404 0.70 21.31 35.80
CA LEU A 404 1.54 20.31 35.12
C LEU A 404 3.01 20.46 35.54
N THR A 405 3.55 21.68 35.58
CA THR A 405 4.92 21.94 36.02
C THR A 405 5.12 21.50 37.48
N GLN A 406 4.17 21.81 38.36
CA GLN A 406 4.24 21.36 39.75
C GLN A 406 4.15 19.84 39.87
N GLY A 407 3.21 19.20 39.15
CA GLY A 407 3.06 17.75 39.13
C GLY A 407 4.31 17.03 38.63
N MET A 408 4.95 17.54 37.58
CA MET A 408 6.24 17.03 37.09
C MET A 408 7.35 17.17 38.13
N ALA A 409 7.43 18.31 38.83
CA ALA A 409 8.41 18.52 39.88
C ALA A 409 8.20 17.55 41.06
N ASP A 410 6.94 17.32 41.46
CA ASP A 410 6.58 16.40 42.53
C ASP A 410 6.84 14.94 42.14
N HIS A 411 6.53 14.56 40.90
CA HIS A 411 6.84 13.24 40.34
C HIS A 411 8.34 12.96 40.30
N ASN A 412 9.15 13.92 39.81
CA ASN A 412 10.60 13.80 39.79
C ASN A 412 11.19 13.70 41.21
N LYS A 413 10.64 14.46 42.15
CA LYS A 413 11.03 14.37 43.57
C LYS A 413 10.70 13.00 44.15
N ALA A 414 9.51 12.46 43.89
CA ALA A 414 9.12 11.11 44.33
C ALA A 414 10.06 10.03 43.75
N LEU A 415 10.37 10.11 42.45
CA LEU A 415 11.33 9.21 41.78
C LEU A 415 12.73 9.27 42.40
N SER A 416 13.20 10.46 42.78
CA SER A 416 14.51 10.64 43.42
C SER A 416 14.59 10.11 44.85
N VAL A 417 13.45 10.00 45.54
CA VAL A 417 13.35 9.51 46.93
C VAL A 417 13.17 7.99 46.98
N ALA A 418 12.61 7.38 45.94
CA ALA A 418 12.45 5.93 45.82
C ALA A 418 13.81 5.22 45.79
N LYS A 419 14.00 4.26 46.70
CA LYS A 419 15.25 3.52 46.91
C LYS A 419 15.25 2.15 46.25
N THR A 420 14.08 1.63 45.88
CA THR A 420 13.94 0.34 45.21
C THR A 420 13.27 0.49 43.84
N GLU A 421 13.53 -0.46 42.95
CA GLU A 421 12.89 -0.48 41.62
C GLU A 421 11.37 -0.75 41.73
N GLU A 422 10.93 -1.43 42.77
CA GLU A 422 9.51 -1.63 43.09
C GLU A 422 8.83 -0.33 43.54
N GLU A 423 9.51 0.50 44.34
CA GLU A 423 9.02 1.85 44.71
C GLU A 423 8.93 2.78 43.51
N LYS A 424 9.90 2.74 42.59
CA LYS A 424 9.87 3.53 41.35
C LYS A 424 8.74 3.07 40.41
N ALA A 425 8.53 1.76 40.29
CA ALA A 425 7.47 1.19 39.44
C ALA A 425 6.05 1.60 39.89
N ASN A 426 5.87 1.90 41.18
CA ASN A 426 4.59 2.35 41.74
C ASN A 426 4.34 3.86 41.60
N ILE A 427 5.32 4.65 41.14
CA ILE A 427 5.16 6.09 40.90
C ILE A 427 4.65 6.30 39.48
N LEU A 428 3.33 6.39 39.32
CA LEU A 428 2.72 6.73 38.04
C LEU A 428 2.85 8.24 37.76
N PRO A 429 3.12 8.64 36.50
CA PRO A 429 2.97 10.04 36.09
C PRO A 429 1.48 10.41 36.25
N ARG A 430 1.20 11.46 37.03
CA ARG A 430 -0.15 12.00 37.24
C ARG A 430 -0.42 13.19 36.34
#